data_AF-A0A940L884-F1
#
_entry.id   AF-A0A940L884-F1
#
_cell.length_a   1.000
_cell.length_b   1.000
_cell.length_c   1.000
_cell.angle_alpha   90.00
_cell.angle_beta   90.00
_cell.angle_gamma   90.00
#
_symmetry.space_group_name_H-M   'P 1'
#
loop_
_entity.id
_entity.type
_entity.pdbx_description
1 polymer ?
#
loop_
_entity_poly.entity_id
_entity_poly.type
_entity_poly.pdbx_seq_one_letter_code
_entity_poly.pdbx_strand_id
1 'polypeptide(L)'
;MKIEIDKRDLLSLIGKTQNIVEKRNTMPILINVLLEADANLLKVFATDLEVSLTDQIKAQVHQPGKVAVSAKSLFEIAKELSEGPITLIKKENNWLEIKQGKYTSK
;
A
#
# COMPACT_ATOMS: atom_id res chain seq x y z
N MET A 1 -11.88 -1.53 -4.56
CA MET A 1 -10.92 -0.46 -4.19
C MET A 1 -10.16 -0.05 -5.45
N LYS A 2 -10.22 1.23 -5.79
CA LYS A 2 -9.46 1.84 -6.89
C LYS A 2 -9.08 3.25 -6.49
N ILE A 3 -7.78 3.54 -6.46
CA ILE A 3 -7.25 4.86 -6.11
C ILE A 3 -6.13 5.30 -7.04
N GLU A 4 -5.87 6.60 -7.07
CA GLU A 4 -4.69 7.21 -7.67
C GLU A 4 -3.95 8.04 -6.60
N ILE A 5 -2.63 7.87 -6.53
CA ILE A 5 -1.76 8.50 -5.54
C ILE A 5 -0.41 8.82 -6.16
N ASP A 6 0.24 9.91 -5.74
CA ASP A 6 1.58 10.25 -6.20
C ASP A 6 2.62 9.24 -5.66
N LYS A 7 3.62 8.88 -6.48
CA LYS A 7 4.67 7.93 -6.08
C LYS A 7 5.35 8.33 -4.77
N ARG A 8 5.66 9.63 -4.60
CA ARG A 8 6.35 10.14 -3.41
C ARG A 8 5.53 9.94 -2.15
N ASP A 9 4.23 10.19 -2.26
CA ASP A 9 3.27 10.05 -1.17
C ASP A 9 3.11 8.57 -0.78
N LEU A 10 3.00 7.69 -1.76
CA LEU A 10 2.94 6.25 -1.52
C LEU A 10 4.23 5.73 -0.86
N LEU A 11 5.41 6.12 -1.37
CA LEU A 11 6.69 5.71 -0.80
C LEU A 11 6.89 6.23 0.63
N SER A 12 6.50 7.48 0.89
CA SER A 12 6.55 8.06 2.23
C SER A 12 5.65 7.29 3.20
N LEU A 13 4.42 6.99 2.79
CA LEU A 13 3.45 6.27 3.62
C LEU A 13 3.89 4.84 3.92
N ILE A 14 4.28 4.07 2.90
CA ILE A 14 4.69 2.66 3.06
C ILE A 14 6.11 2.53 3.66
N GLY A 15 6.97 3.54 3.47
CA GLY A 15 8.31 3.56 4.07
C GLY A 15 8.26 3.57 5.60
N LYS A 16 7.30 4.31 6.19
CA LYS A 16 7.12 4.38 7.65
C LYS A 16 6.71 3.04 8.27
N THR A 17 6.01 2.19 7.53
CA THR A 17 5.58 0.88 8.04
C THR A 17 6.70 -0.16 8.01
N GLN A 18 7.78 0.04 7.23
CA GLN A 18 8.86 -0.95 7.09
C GLN A 18 9.55 -1.31 8.42
N ASN A 19 9.59 -0.37 9.38
CA ASN A 19 10.21 -0.60 10.69
C ASN A 19 9.30 -1.34 11.67
N ILE A 20 7.98 -1.34 11.43
CA ILE A 20 6.99 -2.08 12.23
C ILE A 20 6.85 -3.52 11.71
N VAL A 21 7.01 -3.68 10.40
CA VAL A 21 6.79 -4.95 9.72
C VAL A 21 8.09 -5.77 9.73
N GLU A 22 8.22 -6.70 10.67
CA GLU A 22 9.41 -7.52 10.79
C GLU A 22 9.56 -8.57 9.67
N LYS A 23 10.77 -8.68 9.09
CA LYS A 23 11.08 -9.62 7.99
C LYS A 23 11.10 -11.09 8.42
N ARG A 24 11.28 -11.39 9.70
CA ARG A 24 11.37 -12.75 10.26
C ARG A 24 10.29 -12.98 11.30
N ASN A 25 9.04 -12.78 10.89
CA ASN A 25 7.90 -13.11 11.74
C ASN A 25 7.41 -14.53 11.46
N THR A 26 7.12 -15.30 12.52
CA THR A 26 6.50 -16.63 12.42
C THR A 26 5.05 -16.57 11.97
N MET A 27 4.42 -15.39 12.01
CA MET A 27 3.07 -15.11 11.54
C MET A 27 3.11 -14.33 10.22
N PRO A 28 2.93 -14.98 9.06
CA PRO A 28 3.05 -14.33 7.74
C PRO A 28 2.09 -13.14 7.54
N ILE A 29 0.95 -13.10 8.22
CA ILE A 29 0.00 -11.99 8.09
C ILE A 29 0.59 -10.65 8.59
N LEU A 30 1.51 -10.69 9.56
CA LEU A 30 2.14 -9.51 10.15
C LEU A 30 3.20 -8.88 9.25
N ILE A 31 3.57 -9.54 8.13
CA ILE A 31 4.44 -8.94 7.11
C ILE A 31 3.66 -7.99 6.16
N ASN A 32 2.34 -7.96 6.29
CA ASN A 32 1.46 -7.18 5.45
C ASN A 32 1.11 -5.85 6.10
N VAL A 33 0.84 -4.86 5.27
CA VAL A 33 0.14 -3.62 5.63
C VAL A 33 -1.31 -3.72 5.17
N LEU A 34 -2.22 -3.20 5.98
CA LEU A 34 -3.60 -2.96 5.57
C LEU A 34 -3.67 -1.59 4.90
N LEU A 35 -4.11 -1.56 3.65
CA LEU A 35 -4.49 -0.36 2.93
C LEU A 35 -6.01 -0.20 3.02
N GLU A 36 -6.45 0.99 3.40
CA GLU A 36 -7.85 1.37 3.45
C GLU A 36 -8.03 2.69 2.70
N ALA A 37 -8.81 2.66 1.62
CA ALA A 37 -9.17 3.82 0.84
C ALA A 37 -10.61 4.22 1.14
N ASP A 38 -10.80 5.44 1.62
CA ASP A 38 -12.11 6.01 1.84
C ASP A 38 -12.08 7.54 1.62
N ALA A 39 -13.20 8.08 1.14
CA ALA A 39 -13.37 9.48 0.75
C ALA A 39 -12.26 10.03 -0.18
N ASN A 40 -11.23 10.67 0.36
CA ASN A 40 -10.07 11.21 -0.37
C ASN A 40 -8.74 10.88 0.35
N LEU A 41 -8.74 9.78 1.11
CA LEU A 41 -7.63 9.37 1.94
C LEU A 41 -7.26 7.91 1.66
N LEU A 42 -5.97 7.66 1.59
CA LEU A 42 -5.39 6.34 1.75
C LEU A 42 -4.81 6.25 3.16
N LYS A 43 -5.38 5.37 3.97
CA LYS A 43 -4.85 5.01 5.29
C LYS A 43 -4.05 3.72 5.18
N VAL A 44 -2.94 3.66 5.91
CA VAL A 44 -2.14 2.46 6.12
C VAL A 44 -2.19 2.05 7.58
N PHE A 45 -2.27 0.75 7.84
CA PHE A 45 -2.11 0.16 9.16
C PHE A 45 -1.10 -0.99 9.12
N ALA A 46 -0.20 -1.04 10.11
CA ALA A 46 0.76 -2.11 10.33
C ALA A 46 0.93 -2.38 11.83
N THR A 47 1.27 -3.62 12.19
CA THR A 47 1.53 -4.02 13.58
C THR A 47 2.37 -5.29 13.67
N ASP A 48 3.15 -5.41 14.73
CA ASP A 48 3.87 -6.62 15.17
C ASP A 48 3.28 -7.24 16.46
N LEU A 49 2.08 -6.80 16.85
CA LEU A 49 1.36 -7.11 18.10
C LEU A 49 1.83 -6.38 19.36
N GLU A 50 3.01 -5.77 19.35
CA GLU A 50 3.51 -4.94 20.46
C GLU A 50 3.33 -3.45 20.15
N VAL A 51 3.61 -3.09 18.91
CA VAL A 51 3.52 -1.73 18.38
C VAL A 51 2.61 -1.75 17.16
N SER A 52 1.89 -0.65 16.96
CA SER A 52 1.10 -0.44 15.76
C SER A 52 1.37 0.95 15.20
N LEU A 53 1.27 1.07 13.88
CA LEU A 53 1.36 2.34 13.17
C LEU A 53 0.12 2.50 12.30
N THR A 54 -0.50 3.66 12.43
CA THR A 54 -1.53 4.15 11.51
C THR A 54 -1.07 5.48 10.96
N ASP A 55 -1.08 5.61 9.64
CA ASP A 55 -0.82 6.88 8.98
C ASP A 55 -1.74 7.04 7.76
N GLN A 56 -1.93 8.26 7.29
CA GLN A 56 -2.83 8.53 6.17
C GLN A 56 -2.33 9.68 5.31
N ILE A 57 -2.63 9.60 4.02
CA ILE A 57 -2.27 10.65 3.05
C ILE A 57 -3.43 10.86 2.08
N LYS A 58 -3.46 12.03 1.45
CA LYS A 58 -4.45 12.33 0.41
C LYS A 58 -4.22 11.44 -0.80
N ALA A 59 -5.29 10.88 -1.32
CA ALA A 59 -5.30 10.10 -2.55
C ALA A 59 -6.64 10.33 -3.25
N GLN A 60 -6.65 10.25 -4.58
CA GLN A 60 -7.89 10.29 -5.32
C GLN A 60 -8.56 8.92 -5.25
N VAL A 61 -9.68 8.82 -4.54
CA VAL A 61 -10.41 7.56 -4.40
C VAL A 61 -11.53 7.50 -5.43
N HIS A 62 -11.43 6.55 -6.35
CA HIS A 62 -12.49 6.28 -7.32
C HIS A 62 -13.48 5.22 -6.82
N GLN A 63 -12.96 4.26 -6.06
CA GLN A 63 -13.78 3.23 -5.43
C GLN A 63 -13.20 2.92 -4.06
N PRO A 64 -13.95 3.07 -2.96
CA PRO A 64 -13.47 2.77 -1.63
C PRO A 64 -13.19 1.28 -1.45
N GLY A 65 -12.52 0.94 -0.35
CA GLY A 65 -12.34 -0.43 0.09
C GLY A 65 -10.97 -0.67 0.71
N LYS A 66 -10.73 -1.94 1.05
CA LYS A 66 -9.53 -2.35 1.79
C LYS A 66 -8.87 -3.60 1.22
N VAL A 67 -7.54 -3.66 1.35
CA VAL A 67 -6.71 -4.80 0.95
C VAL A 67 -5.48 -4.90 1.84
N ALA A 68 -5.07 -6.11 2.20
CA ALA A 68 -3.81 -6.36 2.88
C ALA A 68 -2.77 -6.81 1.86
N VAL A 69 -1.58 -6.22 1.88
CA VAL A 69 -0.50 -6.53 0.94
C VAL A 69 0.86 -6.53 1.63
N SER A 70 1.81 -7.28 1.10
CA SER A 70 3.19 -7.29 1.57
C SER A 70 3.77 -5.88 1.56
N ALA A 71 4.14 -5.37 2.73
CA ALA A 71 4.69 -4.03 2.87
C ALA A 71 6.00 -3.88 2.08
N LYS A 72 6.85 -4.92 2.15
CA LYS A 72 8.11 -4.97 1.42
C LYS A 72 7.89 -4.97 -0.09
N SER A 73 7.04 -5.86 -0.59
CA SER A 73 6.80 -5.99 -2.03
C SER A 73 6.22 -4.71 -2.61
N LEU A 74 5.24 -4.10 -1.93
CA LEU A 74 4.66 -2.83 -2.34
C LEU A 74 5.71 -1.71 -2.38
N PHE A 75 6.56 -1.60 -1.35
CA PHE A 75 7.60 -0.60 -1.29
C PHE A 75 8.62 -0.74 -2.41
N GLU A 76 9.14 -1.95 -2.64
CA GLU A 76 10.12 -2.20 -3.71
C GLU A 76 9.52 -1.92 -5.10
N ILE A 77 8.28 -2.36 -5.37
CA ILE A 77 7.62 -2.07 -6.66
C ILE A 77 7.44 -0.56 -6.83
N ALA A 78 6.93 0.14 -5.82
CA ALA A 78 6.70 1.58 -5.88
C ALA A 78 8.01 2.38 -6.09
N LYS A 79 9.14 1.86 -5.60
CA LYS A 79 10.46 2.49 -5.74
C LYS A 79 10.97 2.44 -7.18
N GLU A 80 10.75 1.33 -7.87
CA GLU A 80 11.18 1.09 -9.26
C GLU A 80 10.31 1.80 -10.31
N LEU A 81 9.14 2.31 -9.92
CA LEU A 81 8.26 3.08 -10.80
C LEU A 81 8.85 4.47 -11.10
N SER A 82 8.43 5.07 -12.21
CA SER A 82 8.77 6.46 -12.55
C SER A 82 8.10 7.45 -11.60
N GLU A 83 8.54 8.71 -11.60
CA GLU A 83 7.85 9.77 -10.86
C GLU A 83 6.43 10.00 -11.43
N GLY A 84 5.50 10.45 -10.57
CA GLY A 84 4.13 10.78 -10.94
C GLY A 84 3.07 9.83 -10.36
N PRO A 85 1.82 9.91 -10.83
CA PRO A 85 0.70 9.19 -10.26
C PRO A 85 0.79 7.68 -10.51
N ILE A 86 0.39 6.91 -9.50
CA ILE A 86 0.27 5.45 -9.52
C ILE A 86 -1.19 5.11 -9.25
N THR A 87 -1.77 4.23 -10.07
CA THR A 87 -3.11 3.68 -9.83
C THR A 87 -3.00 2.34 -9.12
N LEU A 88 -3.72 2.19 -8.00
CA LEU A 88 -3.82 0.95 -7.25
C LEU A 88 -5.24 0.39 -7.37
N ILE A 89 -5.36 -0.88 -7.79
CA ILE A 89 -6.65 -1.52 -8.08
C ILE A 89 -6.71 -2.87 -7.37
N LYS A 90 -7.65 -3.01 -6.43
CA LYS A 90 -7.98 -4.31 -5.83
C LYS A 90 -8.79 -5.14 -6.82
N LYS A 91 -8.32 -6.34 -7.12
CA LYS A 91 -9.02 -7.37 -7.90
C LYS A 91 -9.86 -8.28 -7.01
N GLU A 92 -10.73 -9.07 -7.63
CA GLU A 92 -11.67 -9.98 -6.93
C GLU A 92 -10.96 -11.03 -6.08
N ASN A 93 -9.79 -11.51 -6.52
CA ASN A 93 -8.94 -12.46 -5.79
C ASN A 93 -8.08 -11.80 -4.69
N ASN A 94 -8.40 -10.56 -4.28
CA ASN A 94 -7.64 -9.75 -3.34
C ASN A 94 -6.21 -9.37 -3.79
N TRP A 95 -5.86 -9.56 -5.06
CA TRP A 95 -4.60 -9.02 -5.58
C TRP A 95 -4.68 -7.51 -5.74
N LEU A 96 -3.54 -6.85 -5.56
CA LEU A 96 -3.37 -5.44 -5.81
C LEU A 96 -2.64 -5.26 -7.14
N GLU A 97 -3.37 -4.84 -8.16
CA GLU A 97 -2.80 -4.42 -9.44
C GLU A 97 -2.27 -2.98 -9.29
N ILE A 98 -1.02 -2.77 -9.68
CA ILE A 98 -0.32 -1.48 -9.65
C ILE A 98 -0.09 -1.05 -11.09
N LYS A 99 -0.53 0.16 -11.45
CA LYS A 99 -0.41 0.70 -12.80
C LYS A 99 0.26 2.06 -12.79
N GLN A 100 1.14 2.27 -13.77
CA GLN A 100 1.71 3.59 -14.08
C GLN A 100 2.06 3.66 -15.57
N GLY A 101 1.38 4.54 -16.32
CA GLY A 101 1.56 4.63 -17.77
C GLY A 101 1.32 3.27 -18.45
N LYS A 102 2.36 2.73 -19.12
CA LYS A 102 2.32 1.42 -19.78
C LYS A 102 2.63 0.23 -18.85
N TYR A 103 3.15 0.48 -17.65
CA TYR A 103 3.46 -0.56 -16.69
C TYR A 103 2.19 -1.06 -15.98
N THR A 104 2.10 -2.38 -15.79
CA THR A 104 1.07 -3.02 -14.97
C THR A 104 1.70 -4.19 -14.24
N SER A 105 1.64 -4.21 -12.91
CA SER A 105 2.01 -5.39 -12.12
C SER A 105 0.93 -6.46 -12.27
N LYS A 106 1.35 -7.72 -12.44
CA LYS A 106 0.45 -8.87 -12.45
C LYS A 106 0.26 -9.41 -11.04
#